data_AF-A0A7S2L3I8-F1
#
_entry.id   AF-A0A7S2L3I8-F1
#
_cell.length_a   1.000
_cell.length_b   1.000
_cell.length_c   1.000
_cell.angle_alpha   90.00
_cell.angle_beta   90.00
_cell.angle_gamma   90.00
#
_symmetry.space_group_name_H-M   'P 1'
#
loop_
_entity.id
_entity.type
_entity.pdbx_description
1 polymer ?
#
loop_
_entity_poly.entity_id
_entity_poly.type
_entity_poly.pdbx_seq_one_letter_code
_entity_poly.pdbx_strand_id
1 'polypeptide(L)'
;MYVQSGWLGEPRPAWAAPATSEAPWPQVAPSPSARDAERVQAPGQATPGLPGPGSPPPGLELSSDVSLLGEGGFALPAGVGQFESSRPLFVPTKAFPICTPDCSTASGGSTPPSLRSAEFEEPEPQAPPPGLAALTKAPPSAAAPAVVQWQGLEDGEEWVAWTMDARKLDTDDKQCVSPEFSVDLAGVGPTPFKLTIFPVARTDTKRGSGFRSAKGKGRIELKCCGALDAAMRLRLSIGIGSGATAQPMRGPVVHDFAHRSCCGLESRDEQWKLRDALDDSQRNLVVRLCVATSQS
;
A
#
# COMPACT_ATOMS: atom_id res chain seq x y z
N MET A 1 14.25 49.54 28.31
CA MET A 1 14.74 48.32 28.99
C MET A 1 13.64 47.28 28.86
N TYR A 2 13.76 46.37 27.88
CA TYR A 2 12.86 45.22 27.74
C TYR A 2 13.66 43.97 28.12
N VAL A 3 13.15 43.24 29.10
CA VAL A 3 13.78 42.03 29.64
C VAL A 3 13.40 40.86 28.74
N GLN A 4 14.40 40.24 28.11
CA GLN A 4 14.28 38.97 27.40
C GLN A 4 14.08 37.84 28.41
N SER A 5 12.90 37.22 28.39
CA SER A 5 12.62 35.98 29.10
C SER A 5 13.18 34.81 28.29
N GLY A 6 14.27 34.21 28.78
CA GLY A 6 14.83 32.98 28.24
C GLY A 6 13.87 31.81 28.42
N TRP A 7 13.53 31.15 27.33
CA TRP A 7 12.88 29.85 27.33
C TRP A 7 13.90 28.79 27.73
N LEU A 8 13.72 28.21 28.92
CA LEU A 8 14.41 26.99 29.33
C LEU A 8 13.92 25.84 28.46
N GLY A 9 14.88 25.08 27.91
CA GLY A 9 14.63 23.93 27.06
C GLY A 9 13.77 22.86 27.72
N GLU A 10 12.82 22.34 26.96
CA GLU A 10 12.07 21.15 27.33
C GLU A 10 12.99 19.90 27.36
N PRO A 11 12.76 18.98 28.32
CA PRO A 11 13.52 17.75 28.41
C PRO A 11 13.16 16.80 27.26
N ARG A 12 14.17 16.42 26.46
CA ARG A 12 14.06 15.33 25.48
C ARG A 12 13.65 14.02 26.20
N PRO A 13 12.66 13.26 25.71
CA PRO A 13 12.30 11.98 26.30
C PRO A 13 13.44 10.96 26.14
N ALA A 14 13.84 10.36 27.27
CA ALA A 14 14.98 9.46 27.42
C ALA A 14 14.70 8.02 26.91
N TRP A 15 14.31 7.85 25.65
CA TRP A 15 14.33 6.53 25.00
C TRP A 15 15.63 6.26 24.25
N ALA A 16 16.73 6.96 24.58
CA ALA A 16 18.07 6.81 24.02
C ALA A 16 18.29 5.43 23.40
N ALA A 17 18.23 5.39 22.07
CA ALA A 17 18.40 4.19 21.29
C ALA A 17 19.72 3.50 21.70
N PRO A 18 19.76 2.17 21.86
CA PRO A 18 21.04 1.49 21.94
C PRO A 18 21.81 1.84 20.66
N ALA A 19 23.09 2.18 20.81
CA ALA A 19 24.00 2.38 19.69
C ALA A 19 24.07 1.10 18.85
N THR A 20 23.14 0.96 17.91
CA THR A 20 23.22 -0.02 16.84
C THR A 20 24.27 0.50 15.89
N SER A 21 25.43 -0.17 15.90
CA SER A 21 26.39 -0.16 14.81
C SER A 21 25.65 -0.11 13.48
N GLU A 22 25.60 1.06 12.86
CA GLU A 22 25.17 1.25 11.48
C GLU A 22 26.12 0.43 10.60
N ALA A 23 25.76 -0.81 10.32
CA ALA A 23 26.29 -1.49 9.16
C ALA A 23 25.61 -0.81 7.96
N PRO A 24 26.35 -0.05 7.13
CA PRO A 24 25.78 0.52 5.92
C PRO A 24 25.16 -0.61 5.10
N TRP A 25 23.95 -0.40 4.59
CA TRP A 25 23.30 -1.33 3.69
C TRP A 25 24.29 -1.73 2.58
N PRO A 26 24.38 -3.03 2.23
CA PRO A 26 25.28 -3.45 1.17
C PRO A 26 24.84 -2.71 -0.10
N GLN A 27 25.69 -1.81 -0.59
CA GLN A 27 25.57 -1.32 -1.95
C GLN A 27 25.58 -2.55 -2.84
N VAL A 28 24.48 -2.78 -3.55
CA VAL A 28 24.37 -3.86 -4.53
C VAL A 28 25.45 -3.58 -5.58
N ALA A 29 26.54 -4.34 -5.52
CA ALA A 29 27.60 -4.26 -6.51
C ALA A 29 26.98 -4.44 -7.90
N PRO A 30 27.40 -3.67 -8.91
CA PRO A 30 26.90 -3.85 -10.27
C PRO A 30 27.18 -5.28 -10.71
N SER A 31 26.12 -5.99 -11.12
CA SER A 31 26.22 -7.34 -11.67
C SER A 31 27.36 -7.42 -12.68
N PRO A 32 28.32 -8.36 -12.55
CA PRO A 32 29.35 -8.51 -13.55
C PRO A 32 28.70 -8.83 -14.89
N SER A 33 28.98 -8.00 -15.89
CA SER A 33 28.48 -8.19 -17.24
C SER A 33 28.87 -9.57 -17.75
N ALA A 34 27.93 -10.24 -18.42
CA ALA A 34 28.07 -11.55 -19.03
C ALA A 34 29.05 -11.55 -20.22
N ARG A 35 30.34 -11.31 -19.95
CA ARG A 35 31.44 -11.46 -20.92
C ARG A 35 32.62 -12.06 -20.18
N ASP A 36 32.62 -13.39 -20.12
CA ASP A 36 33.79 -14.27 -20.26
C ASP A 36 33.40 -15.67 -19.78
N ALA A 37 32.78 -16.44 -20.67
CA ALA A 37 32.71 -17.89 -20.58
C ALA A 37 33.38 -18.45 -21.83
N GLU A 38 34.71 -18.34 -21.84
CA GLU A 38 35.58 -18.97 -22.82
C GLU A 38 35.61 -20.49 -22.59
N ARG A 39 34.94 -21.19 -23.52
CA ARG A 39 35.45 -22.36 -24.26
C ARG A 39 36.24 -23.42 -23.45
N VAL A 40 35.51 -24.43 -22.97
CA VAL A 40 36.05 -25.80 -22.87
C VAL A 40 35.23 -26.71 -23.79
N GLN A 41 35.91 -27.24 -24.79
CA GLN A 41 35.36 -28.07 -25.86
C GLN A 41 35.68 -29.54 -25.54
N ALA A 42 34.65 -30.38 -25.45
CA ALA A 42 34.79 -31.84 -25.35
C ALA A 42 33.93 -32.53 -26.43
N PRO A 43 34.35 -33.70 -26.94
CA PRO A 43 33.86 -34.23 -28.22
C PRO A 43 32.66 -35.16 -28.07
N GLY A 44 31.74 -35.04 -29.04
CA GLY A 44 31.10 -36.17 -29.71
C GLY A 44 30.11 -37.02 -28.91
N GLN A 45 28.82 -36.66 -28.97
CA GLN A 45 27.75 -37.64 -29.06
C GLN A 45 26.72 -37.20 -30.09
N ALA A 46 26.50 -38.08 -31.08
CA ALA A 46 25.50 -37.94 -32.11
C ALA A 46 24.11 -38.24 -31.54
N THR A 47 23.18 -37.30 -31.68
CA THR A 47 21.75 -37.50 -31.43
C THR A 47 20.99 -37.68 -32.76
N PRO A 48 20.06 -38.64 -32.84
CA PRO A 48 19.23 -38.87 -34.02
C PRO A 48 18.14 -37.78 -34.15
N GLY A 49 17.87 -37.41 -35.41
CA GLY A 49 17.14 -36.21 -35.81
C GLY A 49 15.68 -36.13 -35.36
N LEU A 50 15.31 -34.91 -34.97
CA LEU A 50 13.93 -34.45 -34.83
C LEU A 50 13.42 -33.89 -36.18
N PRO A 51 12.16 -34.16 -36.56
CA PRO A 51 11.55 -33.63 -37.78
C PRO A 51 11.34 -32.11 -37.70
N GLY A 52 11.62 -31.45 -38.82
CA GLY A 52 11.69 -29.99 -38.93
C GLY A 52 10.35 -29.25 -38.76
N PRO A 53 10.41 -27.92 -38.54
CA PRO A 53 9.23 -27.08 -38.47
C PRO A 53 8.54 -27.00 -39.83
N GLY A 54 7.27 -27.39 -39.85
CA GLY A 54 6.40 -27.27 -41.01
C GLY A 54 6.25 -25.80 -41.42
N SER A 55 6.35 -25.58 -42.73
CA SER A 55 6.09 -24.32 -43.40
C SER A 55 4.74 -23.71 -43.01
N PRO A 56 4.65 -22.39 -42.80
CA PRO A 56 3.36 -21.72 -42.70
C PRO A 56 2.65 -21.74 -44.07
N PRO A 57 1.30 -21.82 -44.08
CA PRO A 57 0.53 -21.77 -45.32
C PRO A 57 0.63 -20.38 -45.99
N PRO A 58 0.71 -20.32 -47.32
CA PRO A 58 0.64 -19.06 -48.06
C PRO A 58 -0.83 -18.61 -48.15
N GLY A 59 -1.05 -17.31 -47.91
CA GLY A 59 -2.27 -16.63 -48.35
C GLY A 59 -3.14 -16.12 -47.23
N LEU A 60 -2.83 -14.92 -46.74
CA LEU A 60 -3.82 -13.87 -46.49
C LEU A 60 -3.13 -12.53 -46.76
N GLU A 61 -3.24 -12.06 -48.01
CA GLU A 61 -2.97 -10.67 -48.34
C GLU A 61 -4.02 -9.80 -47.66
N LEU A 62 -3.61 -9.02 -46.65
CA LEU A 62 -4.37 -7.84 -46.23
C LEU A 62 -3.79 -6.62 -46.92
N SER A 63 -4.64 -6.08 -47.80
CA SER A 63 -4.49 -4.87 -48.60
C SER A 63 -3.88 -3.72 -47.79
N SER A 64 -2.78 -3.17 -48.31
CA SER A 64 -2.21 -1.90 -47.89
C SER A 64 -2.77 -0.80 -48.79
N ASP A 65 -3.87 -0.18 -48.38
CA ASP A 65 -4.37 1.03 -49.03
C ASP A 65 -5.15 1.88 -48.02
N VAL A 66 -4.50 2.92 -47.49
CA VAL A 66 -5.18 4.19 -47.23
C VAL A 66 -4.13 5.30 -47.36
N SER A 67 -4.40 6.14 -48.36
CA SER A 67 -3.55 7.20 -48.85
C SER A 67 -3.45 8.39 -47.88
N LEU A 68 -2.23 8.92 -47.83
CA LEU A 68 -1.87 10.34 -47.88
C LEU A 68 -3.00 11.30 -48.32
N LEU A 69 -3.28 12.32 -47.49
CA LEU A 69 -3.13 13.77 -47.78
C LEU A 69 -3.99 14.58 -46.81
N GLY A 70 -3.36 15.53 -46.12
CA GLY A 70 -4.05 16.45 -45.22
C GLY A 70 -3.10 17.50 -44.65
N GLU A 71 -2.33 18.16 -45.52
CA GLU A 71 -1.67 19.41 -45.16
C GLU A 71 -2.74 20.50 -45.00
N GLY A 72 -2.95 20.93 -43.76
CA GLY A 72 -3.83 22.05 -43.41
C GLY A 72 -3.06 23.02 -42.54
N GLY A 73 -2.32 23.93 -43.15
CA GLY A 73 -1.75 25.08 -42.47
C GLY A 73 -2.85 26.01 -41.96
N PHE A 74 -2.79 26.36 -40.68
CA PHE A 74 -3.51 27.50 -40.14
C PHE A 74 -2.51 28.51 -39.60
N ALA A 75 -2.47 29.65 -40.28
CA ALA A 75 -1.72 30.83 -39.92
C ALA A 75 -2.23 31.42 -38.60
N LEU A 76 -1.29 31.91 -37.79
CA LEU A 76 -1.53 32.77 -36.64
C LEU A 76 -2.01 34.14 -37.12
N PRO A 77 -3.00 34.76 -36.47
CA PRO A 77 -3.07 36.21 -36.38
C PRO A 77 -2.47 36.68 -35.05
N ALA A 78 -1.44 37.51 -35.16
CA ALA A 78 -1.07 38.46 -34.12
C ALA A 78 -2.23 39.45 -33.95
N GLY A 79 -2.77 39.55 -32.74
CA GLY A 79 -3.86 40.46 -32.41
C GLY A 79 -3.71 40.97 -30.99
N VAL A 80 -3.02 42.11 -30.86
CA VAL A 80 -3.04 42.96 -29.66
C VAL A 80 -4.45 43.52 -29.51
N GLY A 81 -5.07 43.30 -28.35
CA GLY A 81 -6.38 43.86 -28.03
C GLY A 81 -6.63 43.79 -26.53
N GLN A 82 -6.46 44.93 -25.86
CA GLN A 82 -7.09 45.20 -24.56
C GLN A 82 -8.59 44.94 -24.69
N PHE A 83 -9.20 44.17 -23.76
CA PHE A 83 -10.59 44.38 -23.44
C PHE A 83 -10.95 43.97 -22.01
N GLU A 84 -11.85 44.77 -21.48
CA GLU A 84 -12.30 44.90 -20.10
C GLU A 84 -12.96 43.66 -19.50
N SER A 85 -12.83 43.59 -18.17
CA SER A 85 -13.83 43.15 -17.18
C SER A 85 -15.21 42.84 -17.77
N SER A 86 -15.59 41.56 -17.78
CA SER A 86 -16.98 41.15 -17.94
C SER A 86 -17.25 39.88 -17.14
N ARG A 87 -18.39 39.94 -16.44
CA ARG A 87 -18.89 39.07 -15.38
C ARG A 87 -19.03 37.60 -15.81
N PRO A 88 -18.92 36.63 -14.89
CA PRO A 88 -19.25 35.24 -15.18
C PRO A 88 -20.76 35.08 -15.39
N LEU A 89 -21.14 34.60 -16.58
CA LEU A 89 -22.49 34.13 -16.85
C LEU A 89 -22.68 32.74 -16.22
N PHE A 90 -23.76 32.68 -15.45
CA PHE A 90 -24.35 31.51 -14.83
C PHE A 90 -24.59 30.40 -15.86
N VAL A 91 -23.98 29.23 -15.68
CA VAL A 91 -24.25 28.05 -16.52
C VAL A 91 -25.40 27.27 -15.89
N PRO A 92 -26.50 26.98 -16.61
CA PRO A 92 -27.60 26.20 -16.06
C PRO A 92 -27.22 24.71 -15.96
N THR A 93 -27.18 24.22 -14.72
CA THR A 93 -27.06 22.80 -14.37
C THR A 93 -28.25 22.03 -14.95
N LYS A 94 -27.99 21.08 -15.85
CA LYS A 94 -28.98 20.07 -16.24
C LYS A 94 -29.27 19.18 -15.04
N ALA A 95 -30.47 19.31 -14.50
CA ALA A 95 -31.03 18.43 -13.49
C ALA A 95 -31.12 17.00 -14.04
N PHE A 96 -30.43 16.06 -13.40
CA PHE A 96 -30.66 14.64 -13.60
C PHE A 96 -31.87 14.21 -12.76
N PRO A 97 -32.75 13.32 -13.28
CA PRO A 97 -33.92 12.86 -12.56
C PRO A 97 -33.51 12.02 -11.35
N ILE A 98 -33.94 12.47 -10.18
CA ILE A 98 -33.91 11.73 -8.92
C ILE A 98 -34.90 10.57 -9.07
N CYS A 99 -34.40 9.35 -9.23
CA CYS A 99 -35.21 8.15 -9.03
C CYS A 99 -35.42 7.97 -7.52
N THR A 100 -36.55 8.45 -7.03
CA THR A 100 -37.10 8.05 -5.73
C THR A 100 -37.60 6.61 -5.82
N PRO A 101 -37.12 5.67 -4.99
CA PRO A 101 -37.84 4.44 -4.75
C PRO A 101 -39.05 4.76 -3.87
N ASP A 102 -40.23 4.74 -4.49
CA ASP A 102 -41.51 4.58 -3.81
C ASP A 102 -41.56 3.15 -3.25
N CYS A 103 -41.35 3.00 -1.94
CA CYS A 103 -41.73 1.80 -1.22
C CYS A 103 -42.91 2.14 -0.31
N SER A 104 -44.08 2.26 -0.94
CA SER A 104 -45.38 2.23 -0.29
C SER A 104 -45.54 0.98 0.60
N THR A 105 -45.78 1.25 1.88
CA THR A 105 -46.90 0.70 2.65
C THR A 105 -47.10 -0.82 2.65
N ALA A 106 -46.57 -1.47 3.70
CA ALA A 106 -47.23 -2.62 4.31
C ALA A 106 -47.23 -2.44 5.83
N SER A 107 -48.35 -1.93 6.32
CA SER A 107 -48.71 -1.92 7.74
C SER A 107 -49.05 -3.35 8.13
N GLY A 108 -48.20 -3.97 8.96
CA GLY A 108 -48.41 -5.29 9.52
C GLY A 108 -48.05 -5.24 10.99
N GLY A 109 -49.07 -5.02 11.83
CA GLY A 109 -48.91 -5.09 13.28
C GLY A 109 -48.45 -6.47 13.71
N SER A 110 -47.39 -6.52 14.50
CA SER A 110 -47.10 -7.66 15.35
C SER A 110 -46.77 -7.13 16.73
N THR A 111 -47.66 -7.46 17.64
CA THR A 111 -47.59 -7.29 19.09
C THR A 111 -46.23 -7.73 19.64
N PRO A 112 -45.62 -6.96 20.56
CA PRO A 112 -44.49 -7.46 21.34
C PRO A 112 -44.99 -8.56 22.30
N PRO A 113 -44.35 -9.74 22.35
CA PRO A 113 -44.63 -10.71 23.41
C PRO A 113 -44.18 -10.14 24.75
N SER A 114 -45.14 -10.14 25.68
CA SER A 114 -44.98 -9.78 27.08
C SER A 114 -43.80 -10.54 27.71
N LEU A 115 -42.89 -9.79 28.32
CA LEU A 115 -41.76 -10.30 29.08
C LEU A 115 -42.27 -11.12 30.27
N ARG A 116 -42.20 -12.45 30.16
CA ARG A 116 -42.25 -13.33 31.34
C ARG A 116 -40.89 -13.21 32.03
N SER A 117 -40.90 -12.61 33.22
CA SER A 117 -39.82 -12.74 34.20
C SER A 117 -39.65 -14.22 34.52
N ALA A 118 -38.62 -14.84 33.95
CA ALA A 118 -38.10 -16.10 34.44
C ALA A 118 -37.25 -15.77 35.66
N GLU A 119 -37.76 -16.15 36.82
CA GLU A 119 -37.06 -16.20 38.09
C GLU A 119 -35.80 -17.06 37.88
N PHE A 120 -34.65 -16.38 37.77
CA PHE A 120 -33.36 -17.02 37.65
C PHE A 120 -32.96 -17.46 39.05
N GLU A 121 -33.19 -18.74 39.33
CA GLU A 121 -32.73 -19.42 40.54
C GLU A 121 -31.20 -19.36 40.54
N GLU A 122 -30.64 -18.53 41.41
CA GLU A 122 -29.21 -18.33 41.61
C GLU A 122 -28.62 -19.64 42.16
N PRO A 123 -27.80 -20.38 41.37
CA PRO A 123 -27.24 -21.63 41.84
C PRO A 123 -26.24 -21.36 42.96
N GLU A 124 -26.52 -21.95 44.10
CA GLU A 124 -25.71 -21.94 45.31
C GLU A 124 -24.24 -22.31 45.00
N PRO A 125 -23.25 -21.57 45.55
CA PRO A 125 -21.84 -21.76 45.23
C PRO A 125 -21.33 -23.11 45.76
N GLN A 126 -21.34 -24.13 44.90
CA GLN A 126 -20.68 -25.40 45.19
C GLN A 126 -19.16 -25.22 45.24
N ALA A 127 -18.57 -25.58 46.37
CA ALA A 127 -17.14 -25.57 46.59
C ALA A 127 -16.41 -26.43 45.53
N PRO A 128 -15.30 -25.93 44.95
CA PRO A 128 -14.57 -26.68 43.95
C PRO A 128 -13.93 -27.94 44.55
N PRO A 129 -13.97 -29.09 43.86
CA PRO A 129 -13.33 -30.31 44.32
C PRO A 129 -11.80 -30.13 44.37
N PRO A 130 -11.15 -30.53 45.47
CA PRO A 130 -9.69 -30.52 45.59
C PRO A 130 -9.13 -31.73 44.84
N GLY A 131 -8.59 -31.49 43.65
CA GLY A 131 -7.81 -32.52 42.97
C GLY A 131 -7.89 -32.43 41.47
N LEU A 132 -6.93 -31.71 40.90
CA LEU A 132 -6.15 -32.06 39.72
C LEU A 132 -5.38 -30.79 39.36
N ALA A 133 -4.07 -30.83 39.60
CA ALA A 133 -3.13 -29.81 39.16
C ALA A 133 -3.20 -29.73 37.63
N ALA A 134 -4.07 -28.86 37.14
CA ALA A 134 -4.18 -28.54 35.74
C ALA A 134 -2.84 -27.94 35.32
N LEU A 135 -2.14 -28.66 34.45
CA LEU A 135 -1.09 -28.12 33.59
C LEU A 135 -1.72 -26.97 32.79
N THR A 136 -1.75 -25.77 33.38
CA THR A 136 -2.04 -24.51 32.71
C THR A 136 -0.90 -24.30 31.72
N LYS A 137 -1.05 -24.92 30.56
CA LYS A 137 -0.28 -24.65 29.36
C LYS A 137 -0.35 -23.15 29.14
N ALA A 138 0.75 -22.45 29.44
CA ALA A 138 0.83 -21.01 29.37
C ALA A 138 0.25 -20.55 28.04
N PRO A 139 -0.68 -19.57 28.04
CA PRO A 139 -1.28 -19.08 26.81
C PRO A 139 -0.14 -18.69 25.85
N PRO A 140 -0.19 -19.14 24.59
CA PRO A 140 0.87 -18.87 23.64
C PRO A 140 1.09 -17.35 23.59
N SER A 141 2.30 -16.99 23.99
CA SER A 141 2.86 -15.63 24.07
C SER A 141 2.16 -14.66 23.12
N ALA A 142 1.56 -13.63 23.72
CA ALA A 142 0.87 -12.55 23.02
C ALA A 142 1.72 -12.07 21.84
N ALA A 143 1.14 -12.09 20.64
CA ALA A 143 1.79 -11.68 19.41
C ALA A 143 2.50 -10.33 19.64
N ALA A 144 3.82 -10.30 19.44
CA ALA A 144 4.61 -9.10 19.60
C ALA A 144 3.98 -7.97 18.77
N PRO A 145 3.87 -6.75 19.33
CA PRO A 145 3.23 -5.63 18.64
C PRO A 145 3.95 -5.37 17.31
N ALA A 146 3.16 -5.05 16.28
CA ALA A 146 3.71 -4.59 15.01
C ALA A 146 4.59 -3.36 15.26
N VAL A 147 5.89 -3.48 14.99
CA VAL A 147 6.85 -2.39 15.22
C VAL A 147 6.93 -1.53 13.97
N VAL A 148 6.87 -0.21 14.19
CA VAL A 148 7.22 0.79 13.18
C VAL A 148 8.56 1.39 13.59
N GLN A 149 9.57 1.26 12.73
CA GLN A 149 10.90 1.83 12.91
C GLN A 149 11.11 2.99 11.96
N TRP A 150 11.88 3.98 12.40
CA TRP A 150 12.12 5.22 11.68
C TRP A 150 13.62 5.45 11.51
N GLN A 151 14.02 5.87 10.31
CA GLN A 151 15.40 6.27 10.01
C GLN A 151 15.33 7.60 9.25
N GLY A 152 15.80 8.67 9.89
CA GLY A 152 15.93 9.97 9.23
C GLY A 152 17.22 10.00 8.42
N LEU A 153 17.14 10.44 7.17
CA LEU A 153 18.31 10.76 6.35
C LEU A 153 18.52 12.28 6.29
N GLU A 154 19.77 12.69 6.08
CA GLU A 154 20.17 14.10 5.96
C GLU A 154 19.56 14.81 4.73
N ASP A 155 19.12 14.05 3.72
CA ASP A 155 18.63 14.56 2.44
C ASP A 155 17.13 14.94 2.41
N GLY A 156 16.46 14.99 3.57
CA GLY A 156 15.02 15.26 3.65
C GLY A 156 14.15 14.10 3.14
N GLU A 157 14.73 12.90 3.10
CA GLU A 157 14.01 11.65 2.92
C GLU A 157 13.80 10.97 4.27
N GLU A 158 12.57 10.56 4.53
CA GLU A 158 12.18 9.85 5.75
C GLU A 158 11.85 8.40 5.42
N TRP A 159 12.46 7.48 6.18
CA TRP A 159 12.25 6.05 5.99
C TRP A 159 11.45 5.45 7.14
N VAL A 160 10.42 4.69 6.77
CA VAL A 160 9.55 3.97 7.69
C VAL A 160 9.60 2.48 7.36
N ALA A 161 9.87 1.65 8.37
CA ALA A 161 9.79 0.21 8.26
C ALA A 161 8.70 -0.32 9.18
N TRP A 162 7.73 -1.04 8.63
CA TRP A 162 6.63 -1.66 9.36
C TRP A 162 6.71 -3.18 9.25
N THR A 163 6.81 -3.85 10.40
CA THR A 163 6.86 -5.31 10.48
C THR A 163 5.49 -5.89 10.83
N MET A 164 5.07 -6.91 10.08
CA MET A 164 3.86 -7.69 10.36
C MET A 164 4.13 -9.19 10.41
N ASP A 165 3.31 -9.89 11.17
CA ASP A 165 3.38 -11.36 11.30
C ASP A 165 2.91 -12.05 10.01
N ALA A 166 3.68 -13.02 9.53
CA ALA A 166 3.39 -13.79 8.32
C ALA A 166 2.05 -14.52 8.39
N ARG A 167 1.59 -14.90 9.60
CA ARG A 167 0.31 -15.59 9.82
C ARG A 167 -0.88 -14.75 9.34
N LYS A 168 -0.75 -13.42 9.27
CA LYS A 168 -1.79 -12.55 8.70
C LYS A 168 -2.02 -12.79 7.21
N LEU A 169 -1.04 -13.33 6.49
CA LEU A 169 -1.20 -13.70 5.08
C LEU A 169 -1.99 -15.01 4.90
N ASP A 170 -2.23 -15.75 5.99
CA ASP A 170 -3.02 -16.99 6.03
C ASP A 170 -4.45 -16.78 6.54
N THR A 171 -4.82 -15.56 6.92
CA THR A 171 -6.18 -15.21 7.39
C THR A 171 -7.11 -14.84 6.24
N ASP A 172 -8.41 -14.83 6.53
CA ASP A 172 -9.45 -14.36 5.61
C ASP A 172 -9.68 -12.84 5.72
N ASP A 173 -8.74 -12.12 6.36
CA ASP A 173 -8.82 -10.66 6.51
C ASP A 173 -8.70 -9.96 5.16
N LYS A 174 -9.48 -8.89 5.00
CA LYS A 174 -9.55 -8.09 3.76
C LYS A 174 -8.48 -7.01 3.68
N GLN A 175 -7.79 -6.73 4.78
CA GLN A 175 -6.71 -5.76 4.83
C GLN A 175 -5.89 -5.95 6.11
N CYS A 176 -4.64 -5.51 6.09
CA CYS A 176 -3.83 -5.34 7.29
C CYS A 176 -3.39 -3.87 7.37
N VAL A 177 -3.57 -3.24 8.52
CA VAL A 177 -3.28 -1.81 8.74
C VAL A 177 -2.14 -1.69 9.74
N SER A 178 -1.20 -0.79 9.50
CA SER A 178 -0.13 -0.47 10.43
C SER A 178 -0.65 0.28 11.64
N PRO A 179 0.10 0.29 12.76
CA PRO A 179 -0.01 1.37 13.73
C PRO A 179 0.11 2.72 13.04
N GLU A 180 -0.48 3.75 13.64
CA GLU A 180 -0.28 5.12 13.20
C GLU A 180 1.17 5.56 13.43
N PHE A 181 1.75 6.27 12.48
CA PHE A 181 3.08 6.86 12.59
C PHE A 181 3.08 8.27 12.03
N SER A 182 3.96 9.13 12.52
CA SER A 182 4.07 10.51 12.06
C SER A 182 5.28 10.69 11.12
N VAL A 183 5.10 11.49 10.08
CA VAL A 183 6.11 11.91 9.11
C VAL A 183 6.24 13.43 9.26
N ASP A 184 7.46 13.96 9.39
CA ASP A 184 7.66 15.40 9.57
C ASP A 184 7.71 16.08 8.21
N LEU A 185 6.66 16.84 7.90
CA LEU A 185 6.49 17.45 6.59
C LEU A 185 6.90 18.91 6.66
N ALA A 186 7.91 19.29 5.88
CA ALA A 186 8.46 20.65 5.88
C ALA A 186 7.35 21.70 5.69
N GLY A 187 7.21 22.62 6.65
CA GLY A 187 6.22 23.69 6.65
C GLY A 187 4.84 23.32 7.20
N VAL A 188 4.56 22.04 7.47
CA VAL A 188 3.31 21.56 8.08
C VAL A 188 3.56 20.99 9.48
N GLY A 189 4.65 20.25 9.65
CA GLY A 189 5.00 19.55 10.88
C GLY A 189 4.61 18.06 10.87
N PRO A 190 4.64 17.40 12.04
CA PRO A 190 4.36 15.97 12.17
C PRO A 190 2.93 15.62 11.74
N THR A 191 2.81 14.85 10.66
CA THR A 191 1.52 14.46 10.09
C THR A 191 1.30 12.95 10.25
N PRO A 192 0.15 12.49 10.77
CA PRO A 192 -0.09 11.07 11.02
C PRO A 192 -0.49 10.30 9.74
N PHE A 193 0.12 9.14 9.55
CA PHE A 193 -0.10 8.21 8.44
C PHE A 193 -0.31 6.77 8.91
N LYS A 194 -0.92 5.97 8.03
CA LYS A 194 -1.06 4.51 8.16
C LYS A 194 -0.74 3.84 6.83
N LEU A 195 -0.01 2.72 6.88
CA LEU A 195 0.14 1.80 5.76
C LEU A 195 -0.96 0.75 5.81
N THR A 196 -1.54 0.44 4.66
CA THR A 196 -2.55 -0.61 4.52
C THR A 196 -2.15 -1.57 3.41
N ILE A 197 -2.08 -2.86 3.72
CA ILE A 197 -1.94 -3.92 2.71
C ILE A 197 -3.33 -4.46 2.40
N PHE A 198 -3.65 -4.54 1.11
CA PHE A 198 -4.85 -5.17 0.59
C PHE A 198 -4.50 -6.45 -0.18
N PRO A 199 -5.23 -7.55 0.01
CA PRO A 199 -5.10 -8.74 -0.81
C PRO A 199 -5.56 -8.46 -2.24
N VAL A 200 -4.80 -8.93 -3.24
CA VAL A 200 -5.19 -8.84 -4.65
C VAL A 200 -5.70 -10.19 -5.11
N ALA A 201 -7.02 -10.34 -5.17
CA ALA A 201 -7.66 -11.56 -5.62
C ALA A 201 -7.34 -11.84 -7.10
N ARG A 202 -7.16 -13.12 -7.45
CA ARG A 202 -6.87 -13.55 -8.83
C ARG A 202 -8.09 -13.51 -9.74
N THR A 203 -9.29 -13.50 -9.17
CA THR A 203 -10.55 -13.64 -9.88
C THR A 203 -11.59 -12.71 -9.28
N ASP A 204 -12.34 -11.99 -10.12
CA ASP A 204 -13.48 -11.11 -9.75
C ASP A 204 -14.67 -11.88 -9.15
N THR A 205 -14.46 -13.13 -8.76
CA THR A 205 -15.45 -13.93 -8.06
C THR A 205 -15.76 -13.27 -6.72
N LYS A 206 -17.00 -12.79 -6.58
CA LYS A 206 -17.63 -12.07 -5.46
C LYS A 206 -17.42 -12.65 -4.03
N ARG A 207 -16.71 -13.78 -3.88
CA ARG A 207 -16.60 -14.56 -2.63
C ARG A 207 -15.19 -14.76 -2.06
N GLY A 208 -14.15 -14.08 -2.56
CA GLY A 208 -12.77 -14.35 -2.11
C GLY A 208 -11.83 -13.14 -2.12
N SER A 209 -12.06 -12.15 -1.25
CA SER A 209 -11.21 -10.96 -1.14
C SER A 209 -10.31 -10.94 0.11
N GLY A 210 -9.96 -12.11 0.67
CA GLY A 210 -9.05 -12.24 1.82
C GLY A 210 -7.61 -12.55 1.42
N PHE A 211 -6.66 -12.40 2.35
CA PHE A 211 -5.24 -12.75 2.13
C PHE A 211 -5.03 -14.20 1.74
N ARG A 212 -5.73 -15.12 2.41
CA ARG A 212 -5.72 -16.55 2.08
C ARG A 212 -6.08 -16.80 0.61
N SER A 213 -7.13 -16.16 0.10
CA SER A 213 -7.57 -16.29 -1.30
C SER A 213 -6.65 -15.61 -2.31
N ALA A 214 -5.91 -14.58 -1.91
CA ALA A 214 -4.99 -13.86 -2.79
C ALA A 214 -3.67 -14.60 -3.05
N LYS A 215 -3.43 -15.76 -2.41
CA LYS A 215 -2.25 -16.61 -2.62
C LYS A 215 -0.93 -15.84 -2.48
N GLY A 216 -0.86 -14.98 -1.46
CA GLY A 216 0.34 -14.17 -1.19
C GLY A 216 0.54 -13.00 -2.13
N LYS A 217 -0.48 -12.56 -2.87
CA LYS A 217 -0.45 -11.31 -3.63
C LYS A 217 -1.17 -10.19 -2.89
N GLY A 218 -0.64 -8.98 -2.98
CA GLY A 218 -1.31 -7.81 -2.40
C GLY A 218 -0.86 -6.51 -3.02
N ARG A 219 -1.56 -5.43 -2.69
CA ARG A 219 -1.15 -4.06 -2.95
C ARG A 219 -1.01 -3.29 -1.64
N ILE A 220 -0.25 -2.21 -1.68
CA ILE A 220 0.07 -1.41 -0.50
C ILE A 220 -0.35 0.03 -0.77
N GLU A 221 -1.06 0.61 0.18
CA GLU A 221 -1.51 2.00 0.15
C GLU A 221 -1.04 2.73 1.42
N LEU A 222 -0.61 3.97 1.25
CA LEU A 222 -0.34 4.92 2.31
C LEU A 222 -1.56 5.84 2.49
N LYS A 223 -2.04 5.97 3.72
CA LYS A 223 -3.18 6.82 4.07
C LYS A 223 -2.76 7.92 5.04
N CYS A 224 -2.99 9.17 4.65
CA CYS A 224 -2.94 10.32 5.55
C CYS A 224 -4.16 10.30 6.49
N CYS A 225 -3.90 10.38 7.78
CA CYS A 225 -4.92 10.43 8.83
C CYS A 225 -5.13 11.85 9.37
N GLY A 226 -4.25 12.80 9.02
CA GLY A 226 -4.39 14.22 9.34
C GLY A 226 -5.10 15.02 8.24
N ALA A 227 -5.57 16.21 8.60
CA ALA A 227 -6.00 17.22 7.64
C ALA A 227 -4.76 18.00 7.16
N LEU A 228 -4.63 18.16 5.85
CA LEU A 228 -3.58 18.98 5.23
C LEU A 228 -4.25 20.15 4.52
N ASP A 229 -4.00 21.35 5.01
CA ASP A 229 -4.61 22.57 4.48
C ASP A 229 -3.89 23.10 3.23
N ALA A 230 -2.63 22.71 3.04
CA ALA A 230 -1.81 23.09 1.90
C ALA A 230 -1.68 21.95 0.89
N ALA A 231 -1.76 22.29 -0.40
CA ALA A 231 -1.45 21.37 -1.49
C ALA A 231 0.04 21.02 -1.45
N MET A 232 0.35 19.90 -0.80
CA MET A 232 1.71 19.42 -0.64
C MET A 232 1.90 18.10 -1.39
N ARG A 233 2.90 18.10 -2.27
CA ARG A 233 3.24 16.93 -3.08
C ARG A 233 4.34 16.12 -2.40
N LEU A 234 4.03 14.88 -2.07
CA LEU A 234 4.99 13.91 -1.54
C LEU A 234 5.41 12.94 -2.64
N ARG A 235 6.69 12.60 -2.67
CA ARG A 235 7.26 11.51 -3.45
C ARG A 235 7.33 10.27 -2.57
N LEU A 236 6.71 9.19 -3.02
CA LEU A 236 6.55 7.97 -2.25
C LEU A 236 7.21 6.81 -2.99
N SER A 237 8.11 6.10 -2.31
CA SER A 237 8.66 4.83 -2.78
C SER A 237 8.34 3.73 -1.76
N ILE A 238 7.86 2.58 -2.24
CA ILE A 238 7.42 1.46 -1.39
C ILE A 238 8.23 0.23 -1.75
N GLY A 239 8.69 -0.52 -0.75
CA GLY A 239 9.34 -1.81 -0.90
C GLY A 239 8.83 -2.81 0.14
N ILE A 240 9.13 -4.09 -0.08
CA ILE A 240 8.83 -5.16 0.89
C ILE A 240 10.01 -6.09 1.08
N GLY A 241 9.99 -6.85 2.17
CA GLY A 241 11.01 -7.82 2.56
C GLY A 241 12.26 -7.16 3.14
N SER A 242 13.16 -8.02 3.62
CA SER A 242 14.44 -7.67 4.23
C SER A 242 15.52 -8.64 3.72
N GLY A 243 16.78 -8.20 3.74
CA GLY A 243 17.92 -9.04 3.33
C GLY A 243 17.74 -9.68 1.95
N ALA A 244 17.85 -11.01 1.88
CA ALA A 244 17.79 -11.77 0.63
C ALA A 244 16.38 -11.89 0.03
N THR A 245 15.32 -11.66 0.82
CA THR A 245 13.92 -11.70 0.35
C THR A 245 13.39 -10.31 0.01
N ALA A 246 14.23 -9.27 0.14
CA ALA A 246 13.89 -7.91 -0.20
C ALA A 246 13.55 -7.79 -1.70
N GLN A 247 12.34 -7.31 -1.98
CA GLN A 247 11.98 -6.89 -3.34
C GLN A 247 12.49 -5.45 -3.57
N PRO A 248 12.78 -5.08 -4.84
CA PRO A 248 13.18 -3.71 -5.16
C PRO A 248 12.12 -2.69 -4.72
N MET A 249 12.59 -1.52 -4.26
CA MET A 249 11.70 -0.38 -4.04
C MET A 249 11.05 0.02 -5.37
N ARG A 250 9.75 0.32 -5.35
CA ARG A 250 8.97 0.81 -6.48
C ARG A 250 8.51 2.23 -6.20
N GLY A 251 8.47 3.06 -7.24
CA GLY A 251 8.28 4.51 -7.14
C GLY A 251 9.45 5.26 -7.80
N PRO A 252 9.56 6.59 -7.60
CA PRO A 252 8.69 7.41 -6.75
C PRO A 252 7.34 7.72 -7.40
N VAL A 253 6.27 7.74 -6.60
CA VAL A 253 4.95 8.26 -6.99
C VAL A 253 4.73 9.61 -6.35
N VAL A 254 4.38 10.62 -7.16
CA VAL A 254 4.04 11.96 -6.69
C VAL A 254 2.56 12.00 -6.33
N HIS A 255 2.23 12.38 -5.09
CA HIS A 255 0.85 12.44 -4.63
C HIS A 255 0.57 13.65 -3.76
N ASP A 256 -0.62 14.20 -3.91
CA ASP A 256 -1.13 15.33 -3.12
C ASP A 256 -2.24 14.83 -2.18
N PHE A 257 -1.93 14.84 -0.88
CA PHE A 257 -2.82 14.34 0.16
C PHE A 257 -3.95 15.33 0.54
N ALA A 258 -3.88 16.59 0.12
CA ALA A 258 -4.99 17.54 0.27
C ALA A 258 -6.16 17.19 -0.65
N HIS A 259 -5.86 16.59 -1.82
CA HIS A 259 -6.87 16.14 -2.78
C HIS A 259 -7.39 14.73 -2.48
N ARG A 260 -6.51 13.81 -2.07
CA ARG A 260 -6.88 12.42 -1.77
C ARG A 260 -6.10 11.90 -0.57
N SER A 261 -6.80 11.46 0.48
CA SER A 261 -6.17 10.97 1.71
C SER A 261 -5.43 9.64 1.57
N CYS A 262 -5.58 8.92 0.46
CA CYS A 262 -4.87 7.66 0.19
C CYS A 262 -4.04 7.74 -1.10
N CYS A 263 -2.89 7.08 -1.08
CA CYS A 263 -2.00 6.91 -2.22
C CYS A 263 -1.49 5.47 -2.30
N GLY A 264 -1.34 4.93 -3.51
CA GLY A 264 -0.69 3.65 -3.78
C GLY A 264 0.20 3.77 -5.01
N LEU A 265 0.85 2.67 -5.39
CA LEU A 265 1.57 2.60 -6.65
C LEU A 265 0.59 2.55 -7.85
N GLU A 266 1.08 2.87 -9.03
CA GLU A 266 0.31 2.75 -10.27
C GLU A 266 -0.03 1.28 -10.58
N SER A 267 -1.09 1.04 -11.36
CA SER A 267 -1.64 -0.32 -11.56
C SER A 267 -0.65 -1.36 -12.11
N ARG A 268 0.39 -0.94 -12.83
CA ARG A 268 1.44 -1.85 -13.31
C ARG A 268 2.34 -2.37 -12.19
N ASP A 269 2.55 -1.54 -11.17
CA ASP A 269 3.52 -1.75 -10.09
C ASP A 269 2.87 -1.95 -8.73
N GLU A 270 1.53 -1.87 -8.63
CA GLU A 270 0.79 -2.01 -7.36
C GLU A 270 0.82 -3.44 -6.79
N GLN A 271 1.01 -4.46 -7.63
CA GLN A 271 0.95 -5.86 -7.20
C GLN A 271 2.29 -6.38 -6.68
N TRP A 272 2.31 -6.77 -5.42
CA TRP A 272 3.43 -7.37 -4.72
C TRP A 272 3.24 -8.88 -4.53
N LYS A 273 4.36 -9.62 -4.49
CA LYS A 273 4.39 -11.02 -4.07
C LYS A 273 4.79 -11.08 -2.60
N LEU A 274 3.82 -10.93 -1.70
CA LEU A 274 4.02 -10.82 -0.26
C LEU A 274 4.72 -12.07 0.33
N ARG A 275 4.40 -13.27 -0.18
CA ARG A 275 5.03 -14.52 0.30
C ARG A 275 6.51 -14.62 -0.06
N ASP A 276 6.89 -14.17 -1.26
CA ASP A 276 8.28 -14.18 -1.71
C ASP A 276 9.16 -13.20 -0.90
N ALA A 277 8.54 -12.26 -0.17
CA ALA A 277 9.21 -11.26 0.65
C ALA A 277 9.20 -11.60 2.16
N LEU A 278 8.68 -12.77 2.55
CA LEU A 278 8.70 -13.20 3.95
C LEU A 278 10.11 -13.57 4.38
N ASP A 279 10.49 -13.18 5.59
CA ASP A 279 11.61 -13.81 6.28
C ASP A 279 11.10 -15.07 6.98
N ASP A 280 11.41 -16.25 6.44
CA ASP A 280 11.01 -17.54 7.00
C ASP A 280 11.57 -17.78 8.41
N SER A 281 12.71 -17.17 8.73
CA SER A 281 13.38 -17.30 10.02
C SER A 281 12.61 -16.56 11.10
N GLN A 282 12.14 -15.36 10.78
CA GLN A 282 11.41 -14.49 11.72
C GLN A 282 9.88 -14.60 11.58
N ARG A 283 9.39 -15.32 10.57
CA ARG A 283 7.95 -15.43 10.23
C ARG A 283 7.30 -14.05 10.13
N ASN A 284 7.97 -13.10 9.50
CA ASN A 284 7.47 -11.74 9.36
C ASN A 284 7.60 -11.22 7.92
N LEU A 285 6.83 -10.17 7.64
CA LEU A 285 6.93 -9.36 6.43
C LEU A 285 7.28 -7.95 6.86
N VAL A 286 8.32 -7.37 6.26
CA VAL A 286 8.67 -5.95 6.44
C VAL A 286 8.17 -5.16 5.25
N VAL A 287 7.41 -4.10 5.50
CA VAL A 287 7.06 -3.08 4.51
C VAL A 287 7.97 -1.87 4.74
N ARG A 288 8.62 -1.41 3.67
CA ARG A 288 9.51 -0.24 3.68
C ARG A 288 8.84 0.88 2.90
N LEU A 289 8.84 2.07 3.46
CA LEU A 289 8.33 3.28 2.84
C LEU A 289 9.43 4.35 2.91
N CYS A 290 9.69 5.00 1.79
CA CYS A 290 10.51 6.19 1.71
C CYS A 290 9.60 7.34 1.28
N VAL A 291 9.59 8.42 2.07
CA VAL A 291 8.82 9.63 1.83
C VAL A 291 9.79 10.78 1.65
N ALA A 292 9.64 11.52 0.55
CA ALA A 292 10.39 12.74 0.31
C ALA A 292 9.43 13.87 -0.03
N THR A 293 9.68 15.06 0.47
CA THR A 293 8.94 16.24 0.01
C THR A 293 9.36 16.58 -1.43
N SER A 294 8.40 16.92 -2.29
CA SER A 294 8.70 17.46 -3.61
C SER A 294 8.74 18.98 -3.50
N GLN A 295 9.93 19.56 -3.54
CA GLN A 295 10.04 21.02 -3.70
C GLN A 295 9.44 21.37 -5.06
N SER A 296 8.46 22.28 -5.05
CA SER A 296 7.80 22.81 -6.26
C SER A 296 8.67 23.82 -6.97
#